data_AF-A0A2N1UKY4-F1
#
_entry.id   AF-A0A2N1UKY4-F1
#
_cell.length_a   1.000
_cell.length_b   1.000
_cell.length_c   1.000
_cell.angle_alpha   90.00
_cell.angle_beta   90.00
_cell.angle_gamma   90.00
#
_symmetry.space_group_name_H-M   'P 1'
#
loop_
_entity.id
_entity.type
_entity.pdbx_description
1 polymer ?
#
loop_
_entity_poly.entity_id
_entity_poly.type
_entity_poly.pdbx_seq_one_letter_code
_entity_poly.pdbx_strand_id
1 'polypeptide(L)'
;MVIDDIIWLDTVVEKLAWKHRVLPYEVEKVLSGKCRIFKKESGHVDGEDLYNALGKTIGGRFISVFFIKKLNNKALIITARDMNNHERRRYEKK
;
A
#
# COMPACT_ATOMS: atom_id res chain seq x y z
N MET A 1 12.09 2.29 5.07
CA MET A 1 11.97 2.57 3.63
C MET A 1 11.35 3.94 3.49
N VAL A 2 11.83 4.75 2.55
CA VAL A 2 11.29 6.09 2.26
C VAL A 2 10.54 6.01 0.93
N ILE A 3 9.37 6.65 0.86
CA ILE A 3 8.57 6.80 -0.36
C ILE A 3 8.44 8.29 -0.60
N ASP A 4 8.99 8.78 -1.71
CA ASP A 4 9.07 10.21 -2.00
C ASP A 4 7.83 10.71 -2.76
N ASP A 5 7.19 9.82 -3.54
CA ASP A 5 6.03 10.16 -4.38
C ASP A 5 5.20 8.89 -4.71
N ILE A 6 3.95 9.08 -5.10
CA ILE A 6 3.00 8.00 -5.40
C ILE A 6 2.54 8.12 -6.86
N ILE A 7 2.66 7.02 -7.60
CA ILE A 7 2.19 6.92 -8.98
C ILE A 7 0.82 6.22 -8.96
N TRP A 8 -0.17 6.91 -9.53
CA TRP A 8 -1.53 6.43 -9.69
C TRP A 8 -1.83 6.10 -11.15
N LEU A 9 -2.52 4.99 -11.37
CA LEU A 9 -3.19 4.70 -12.64
C LEU A 9 -4.69 4.95 -12.44
N ASP A 10 -5.34 5.64 -13.36
CA ASP A 10 -6.77 5.98 -13.23
C ASP A 10 -7.63 4.73 -13.03
N THR A 11 -7.33 3.66 -13.76
CA THR A 11 -8.01 2.36 -13.63
C THR A 11 -7.84 1.74 -12.24
N VAL A 12 -6.71 1.98 -11.56
CA VAL A 12 -6.49 1.56 -10.18
C VAL A 12 -7.30 2.44 -9.24
N VAL A 13 -7.26 3.77 -9.40
CA VAL A 13 -8.01 4.72 -8.57
C VAL A 13 -9.50 4.40 -8.59
N GLU A 14 -10.07 4.21 -9.78
CA GLU A 14 -11.46 3.81 -9.96
C GLU A 14 -11.75 2.50 -9.23
N LYS A 15 -10.92 1.47 -9.44
CA LYS A 15 -11.04 0.16 -8.78
C LYS A 15 -10.98 0.24 -7.26
N LEU A 16 -10.13 1.09 -6.70
CA LEU A 16 -10.07 1.29 -5.25
C LEU A 16 -11.41 1.82 -4.73
N ALA A 17 -11.97 2.83 -5.40
CA ALA A 17 -13.22 3.44 -4.99
C ALA A 17 -14.40 2.47 -5.09
N TRP A 18 -14.65 1.87 -6.26
CA TRP A 18 -15.85 1.06 -6.46
C TRP A 18 -15.78 -0.32 -5.82
N LYS A 19 -14.61 -1.00 -5.88
CA LYS A 19 -14.47 -2.37 -5.40
C LYS A 19 -14.10 -2.46 -3.93
N HIS A 20 -13.25 -1.53 -3.47
CA HIS A 20 -12.65 -1.61 -2.14
C HIS A 20 -13.12 -0.51 -1.20
N ARG A 21 -13.86 0.49 -1.69
CA ARG A 21 -14.24 1.68 -0.92
C ARG A 21 -13.03 2.31 -0.22
N VAL A 22 -11.92 2.36 -0.95
CA VAL A 22 -10.67 2.97 -0.52
C VAL A 22 -10.44 4.20 -1.39
N LEU A 23 -10.16 5.33 -0.77
CA LEU A 23 -9.84 6.58 -1.47
C LEU A 23 -8.32 6.79 -1.53
N PRO A 24 -7.80 7.48 -2.56
CA PRO A 24 -6.35 7.73 -2.68
C PRO A 24 -5.71 8.33 -1.44
N TYR A 25 -6.40 9.28 -0.78
CA TYR A 25 -5.89 9.91 0.44
C TYR A 25 -5.68 8.90 1.58
N GLU A 26 -6.46 7.83 1.65
CA GLU A 26 -6.29 6.81 2.70
C GLU A 26 -4.98 6.03 2.47
N VAL A 27 -4.64 5.77 1.21
CA VAL A 27 -3.38 5.13 0.82
C VAL A 27 -2.20 6.06 1.11
N GLU A 28 -2.30 7.32 0.72
CA GLU A 28 -1.28 8.34 1.03
C GLU A 28 -1.03 8.45 2.54
N LYS A 29 -2.10 8.44 3.36
CA LYS A 29 -1.98 8.47 4.83
C LYS A 29 -1.34 7.22 5.40
N VAL A 30 -1.59 6.05 4.82
CA VAL A 30 -0.91 4.81 5.24
C VAL A 30 0.58 4.85 4.91
N LEU A 31 0.94 5.27 3.69
CA LEU A 31 2.34 5.26 3.24
C LEU A 31 3.18 6.37 3.88
N SER A 32 2.59 7.54 4.18
CA SER A 32 3.24 8.63 4.92
C SER A 32 3.23 8.45 6.44
N GLY A 33 2.36 7.57 6.96
CA GLY A 33 2.20 7.32 8.38
C GLY A 33 3.03 6.14 8.91
N LYS A 34 2.69 5.69 10.12
CA LYS A 34 3.29 4.50 10.74
C LYS A 34 2.69 3.23 10.12
N CYS A 35 3.32 2.75 9.07
CA CYS A 35 3.00 1.47 8.44
C CYS A 35 4.12 0.43 8.64
N ARG A 36 3.79 -0.83 8.40
CA ARG A 36 4.74 -1.95 8.37
C ARG A 36 4.82 -2.49 6.96
N ILE A 37 6.03 -2.54 6.43
CA ILE A 37 6.28 -2.83 5.02
C ILE A 37 6.92 -4.20 4.89
N PHE A 38 6.39 -5.01 3.98
CA PHE A 38 6.83 -6.36 3.72
C PHE A 38 7.07 -6.53 2.22
N LYS A 39 8.26 -7.01 1.82
CA LYS A 39 8.47 -7.51 0.46
C LYS A 39 7.61 -8.75 0.26
N LYS A 40 6.88 -8.82 -0.87
CA LYS A 40 5.98 -9.93 -1.20
C LYS A 40 6.55 -10.80 -2.30
N GLU A 41 7.09 -10.18 -3.34
CA GLU A 41 7.61 -10.87 -4.51
C GLU A 41 8.74 -10.05 -5.12
N SER A 42 9.72 -10.73 -5.69
CA SER A 42 10.74 -10.04 -6.49
C SER A 42 10.16 -9.63 -7.84
N GLY A 43 10.49 -8.44 -8.31
CA GLY A 43 10.07 -7.98 -9.63
C GLY A 43 10.74 -8.76 -10.76
N HIS A 44 10.19 -8.63 -11.97
CA HIS A 44 10.87 -9.04 -13.21
C HIS A 44 11.98 -8.04 -13.60
N VAL A 45 11.90 -6.82 -13.09
CA VAL A 45 12.90 -5.76 -13.28
C VAL A 45 13.67 -5.62 -11.97
N ASP A 46 15.00 -5.66 -12.06
CA ASP A 46 15.87 -5.52 -10.90
C ASP A 46 15.60 -4.21 -10.16
N GLY A 47 15.36 -4.32 -8.85
CA GLY A 47 15.03 -3.19 -7.99
C GLY A 47 13.56 -2.77 -7.99
N GLU A 48 12.69 -3.40 -8.80
CA GLU A 48 11.25 -3.16 -8.82
C GLU A 48 10.43 -4.27 -8.17
N ASP A 49 10.57 -4.43 -6.86
CA ASP A 49 9.86 -5.46 -6.11
C ASP A 49 8.43 -5.09 -5.74
N LEU A 50 7.58 -6.10 -5.58
CA LEU A 50 6.24 -5.95 -5.03
C LEU A 50 6.31 -5.89 -3.50
N TYR A 51 5.77 -4.82 -2.92
CA TYR A 51 5.66 -4.62 -1.50
C TYR A 51 4.20 -4.56 -1.05
N ASN A 52 4.00 -4.88 0.23
CA ASN A 52 2.77 -4.64 0.95
C ASN A 52 3.06 -3.76 2.17
N ALA A 53 2.39 -2.62 2.27
CA ALA A 53 2.33 -1.80 3.46
C ALA A 53 1.02 -2.03 4.23
N LEU A 54 1.15 -2.37 5.50
CA LEU A 54 0.05 -2.48 6.44
C LEU A 54 0.03 -1.24 7.33
N GLY A 55 -1.04 -0.46 7.30
CA GLY A 55 -1.19 0.71 8.16
C GLY A 55 -2.62 0.98 8.60
N LYS A 56 -2.77 1.98 9.46
CA LYS A 56 -4.05 2.42 10.00
C LYS A 56 -4.29 3.87 9.59
N THR A 57 -5.48 4.18 9.08
CA THR A 57 -5.90 5.56 8.80
C THR A 57 -6.25 6.29 10.10
N ILE A 58 -6.37 7.62 10.06
CA ILE A 58 -6.79 8.43 11.21
C ILE A 58 -8.18 8.00 11.71
N GLY A 59 -9.09 7.69 10.78
CA GLY A 59 -10.43 7.18 11.10
C GLY A 59 -10.47 5.74 11.63
N GLY A 60 -9.31 5.12 11.80
CA GLY A 60 -9.18 3.82 12.45
C GLY A 60 -9.26 2.61 11.52
N ARG A 61 -9.40 2.81 10.21
CA ARG A 61 -9.43 1.71 9.23
C ARG A 61 -8.05 1.11 9.04
N PHE A 62 -7.98 -0.21 9.03
CA PHE A 62 -6.75 -0.95 8.75
C PHE A 62 -6.68 -1.28 7.26
N ILE A 63 -5.73 -0.70 6.54
CA ILE A 63 -5.60 -0.83 5.09
C ILE A 63 -4.30 -1.55 4.74
N SER A 64 -4.42 -2.52 3.83
CA SER A 64 -3.35 -3.24 3.16
C SER A 64 -3.13 -2.61 1.79
N VAL A 65 -1.95 -2.01 1.57
CA VAL A 65 -1.57 -1.33 0.31
C VAL A 65 -0.51 -2.16 -0.40
N PHE A 66 -0.79 -2.58 -1.62
CA PHE A 66 0.16 -3.27 -2.48
C PHE A 66 0.69 -2.30 -3.54
N PHE A 67 2.01 -2.22 -3.65
CA PHE A 67 2.68 -1.31 -4.58
C PHE A 67 4.01 -1.88 -5.05
N ILE A 68 4.42 -1.47 -6.25
CA ILE A 68 5.76 -1.71 -6.75
C ILE A 68 6.63 -0.52 -6.32
N LYS A 69 7.77 -0.81 -5.68
CA LYS A 69 8.76 0.25 -5.40
C LYS A 69 9.57 0.50 -6.68
N LYS A 70 9.51 1.71 -7.21
CA LYS A 70 10.33 2.15 -8.33
C LYS A 70 11.71 2.61 -7.86
N LEU A 71 12.69 2.62 -8.76
CA LEU A 71 14.10 2.94 -8.45
C LEU A 71 14.28 4.34 -7.83
N ASN A 72 13.41 5.29 -8.15
CA ASN A 72 13.39 6.67 -7.61
C ASN A 72 12.55 6.81 -6.33
N ASN A 73 12.44 5.76 -5.52
CA ASN A 73 11.61 5.70 -4.30
C ASN A 73 10.13 6.05 -4.51
N LYS A 74 9.62 5.95 -5.73
CA LYS A 74 8.19 6.11 -6.00
C LYS A 74 7.44 4.82 -5.74
N ALA A 75 6.21 4.93 -5.25
CA ALA A 75 5.32 3.80 -5.08
C ALA A 75 4.28 3.79 -6.21
N LEU A 76 4.37 2.81 -7.13
CA LEU A 76 3.30 2.55 -8.09
C LEU A 76 2.22 1.70 -7.41
N ILE A 77 1.06 2.28 -7.17
CA ILE A 77 -0.02 1.58 -6.46
C ILE A 77 -0.66 0.54 -7.40
N ILE A 78 -0.72 -0.70 -6.93
CA ILE A 78 -1.35 -1.82 -7.65
C ILE A 78 -2.76 -2.06 -7.13
N THR A 79 -2.93 -2.06 -5.80
CA THR A 79 -4.23 -2.16 -5.15
C THR A 79 -4.15 -1.77 -3.67
N ALA A 80 -5.27 -1.41 -3.08
CA ALA A 80 -5.43 -1.20 -1.65
C ALA A 80 -6.81 -1.70 -1.21
N ARG A 81 -6.87 -2.30 -0.02
CA ARG A 81 -8.12 -2.82 0.55
C ARG A 81 -8.03 -2.90 2.06
N ASP A 82 -9.18 -3.09 2.71
CA ASP A 82 -9.19 -3.43 4.13
C ASP A 82 -8.36 -4.70 4.40
N MET A 83 -7.63 -4.67 5.51
CA MET A 83 -6.87 -5.82 5.99
C MET A 83 -7.80 -6.98 6.36
N ASN A 84 -7.40 -8.19 5.98
CA ASN A 84 -7.99 -9.40 6.53
C ASN A 84 -7.47 -9.70 7.95
N ASN A 85 -8.07 -10.67 8.63
CA ASN A 85 -7.72 -11.02 10.01
C ASN A 85 -6.24 -11.40 10.20
N HIS A 86 -5.65 -12.08 9.20
CA HIS A 86 -4.24 -12.47 9.26
C HIS A 86 -3.31 -11.25 9.10
N GLU A 87 -3.63 -10.34 8.18
CA GLU A 87 -2.91 -9.09 7.99
C GLU A 87 -3.00 -8.20 9.23
N ARG A 88 -4.18 -8.09 9.88
CA ARG A 88 -4.34 -7.33 11.14
C ARG A 88 -3.44 -7.87 12.24
N ARG A 89 -3.50 -9.19 12.48
CA ARG A 89 -2.60 -9.85 13.45
C ARG A 89 -1.14 -9.61 13.11
N ARG A 90 -0.78 -9.66 11.82
CA ARG A 90 0.59 -9.38 11.37
C ARG A 90 0.98 -7.94 11.64
N TYR A 91 0.09 -6.96 11.42
CA TYR A 91 0.34 -5.55 11.71
C TYR A 91 0.61 -5.31 13.19
N GLU A 92 -0.15 -5.96 14.07
CA GLU A 92 -0.08 -5.78 15.53
C GLU A 92 1.11 -6.48 16.21
N LYS A 93 1.63 -7.57 15.63
CA LYS A 93 2.76 -8.32 16.20
C LYS A 93 4.09 -7.60 16.05
N LYS A 94 4.61 -6.94 17.09
CA LYS A 94 5.92 -6.26 17.10
C LYS A 94 7.03 -7.10 16.47
#